data_AF-A0A672FMR7-F1
#
_entry.id   AF-A0A672FMR7-F1
#
_cell.length_a   1.000
_cell.length_b   1.000
_cell.length_c   1.000
_cell.angle_alpha   90.00
_cell.angle_beta   90.00
_cell.angle_gamma   90.00
#
_symmetry.space_group_name_H-M   'P 1'
#
loop_
_entity.id
_entity.type
_entity.pdbx_description
1 polymer ?
#
loop_
_entity_poly.entity_id
_entity_poly.type
_entity_poly.pdbx_seq_one_letter_code
_entity_poly.pdbx_strand_id
1 'polypeptide(L)'
;TVVEVLSPETCITTTIWHFGIFEGWLHVESVEAPPATTGQYVVWSVPSMTEWSIKPACYALSEEGGQCDIDLVVTVYQPPERVSLSLVNHTGPLLEGERYTLQCTVHNVAPVEKLAVTFYSGGRALARLRSGNNTEKTPVTKVFTLDISPGKADDGAEYRCEARLDLGPEGPEHPPVVASLRESLNCEVAGNPQPVVTWYRDGQVVALPARSDRKHAGKYTIWTKGLLGQKNFTVEVEVLDNSGDVSSQFLLCFCGT
;
A
#
# COMPACT_ATOMS: atom_id res chain seq x y z
N THR A 1 -22.39 -11.75 4.92
CA THR A 1 -21.84 -11.12 6.14
C THR A 1 -23.01 -10.99 7.10
N VAL A 2 -22.94 -11.57 8.30
CA VAL A 2 -24.05 -11.52 9.27
C VAL A 2 -23.82 -10.29 10.15
N VAL A 3 -24.81 -9.41 10.26
CA VAL A 3 -24.79 -8.28 11.19
C VAL A 3 -25.71 -8.66 12.35
N GLU A 4 -25.14 -9.06 13.47
CA GLU A 4 -25.89 -9.22 14.72
C GLU A 4 -26.05 -7.84 15.35
N VAL A 5 -27.29 -7.35 15.44
CA VAL A 5 -27.61 -6.12 16.15
C VAL A 5 -28.18 -6.51 17.50
N LEU A 6 -27.40 -6.30 18.56
CA LEU A 6 -27.90 -6.39 19.93
C LEU A 6 -28.61 -5.08 20.26
N SER A 7 -29.87 -5.16 20.70
CA SER A 7 -30.60 -4.00 21.20
C SER A 7 -29.85 -3.37 22.38
N PRO A 8 -29.68 -2.04 22.44
CA PRO A 8 -29.14 -1.40 23.63
C PRO A 8 -30.11 -1.58 24.80
N GLU A 9 -29.55 -1.74 26.01
CA GLU A 9 -30.27 -1.96 27.28
C GLU A 9 -31.33 -0.89 27.61
N THR A 10 -31.40 0.20 26.83
CA THR A 10 -32.34 1.32 27.01
C THR A 10 -33.80 1.02 26.64
N CYS A 11 -34.08 -0.10 25.96
CA CYS A 11 -35.46 -0.63 25.84
C CYS A 11 -35.82 -1.65 26.94
N ILE A 12 -34.87 -1.99 27.82
CA ILE A 12 -35.07 -2.93 28.92
C ILE A 12 -35.20 -2.13 30.23
N THR A 13 -36.20 -1.26 30.31
CA THR A 13 -36.67 -0.81 31.62
C THR A 13 -37.77 -1.76 32.10
N THR A 14 -37.32 -2.75 32.87
CA THR A 14 -38.01 -3.37 34.00
C THR A 14 -39.54 -3.50 33.88
N THR A 15 -40.04 -4.69 33.56
CA THR A 15 -40.84 -5.54 34.48
C THR A 15 -41.30 -6.78 33.71
N ILE A 16 -41.04 -7.95 34.27
CA ILE A 16 -41.56 -9.24 33.81
C ILE A 16 -43.08 -9.19 33.86
N TRP A 17 -43.75 -9.15 32.71
CA TRP A 17 -45.04 -9.80 32.49
C TRP A 17 -45.08 -10.28 31.02
N HIS A 18 -45.53 -11.52 30.81
CA HIS A 18 -45.95 -12.02 29.51
C HIS A 18 -46.73 -10.93 28.78
N PHE A 19 -46.41 -10.59 27.53
CA PHE A 19 -47.30 -10.20 26.41
C PHE A 19 -46.45 -9.50 25.33
N GLY A 20 -46.83 -9.72 24.06
CA GLY A 20 -45.94 -9.61 22.89
C GLY A 20 -45.53 -8.20 22.49
N ILE A 21 -44.24 -8.02 22.22
CA ILE A 21 -43.65 -6.83 21.58
C ILE A 21 -43.74 -7.04 20.05
N PHE A 22 -44.15 -6.05 19.26
CA PHE A 22 -44.13 -6.17 17.79
C PHE A 22 -42.98 -5.31 17.23
N GLU A 23 -41.88 -5.93 16.81
CA GLU A 23 -40.76 -5.23 16.17
C GLU A 23 -40.85 -5.31 14.65
N GLY A 24 -40.35 -4.31 13.92
CA GLY A 24 -40.20 -4.40 12.47
C GLY A 24 -39.30 -3.30 11.89
N TRP A 25 -39.27 -3.18 10.56
CA TRP A 25 -38.35 -2.29 9.83
C TRP A 25 -39.05 -1.43 8.78
N LEU A 26 -38.56 -0.21 8.56
CA LEU A 26 -39.03 0.63 7.45
C LEU A 26 -38.43 0.15 6.12
N HIS A 27 -39.28 0.09 5.09
CA HIS A 27 -38.95 -0.28 3.72
C HIS A 27 -37.85 0.66 3.15
N VAL A 28 -36.62 0.16 3.03
CA VAL A 28 -35.59 0.79 2.17
C VAL A 28 -35.80 0.20 0.78
N GLU A 29 -36.07 1.03 -0.23
CA GLU A 29 -36.48 0.64 -1.60
C GLU A 29 -35.61 -0.44 -2.29
N SER A 30 -34.47 -0.82 -1.73
CA SER A 30 -33.48 -1.72 -2.34
C SER A 30 -33.12 -2.97 -1.52
N VAL A 31 -33.58 -3.15 -0.27
CA VAL A 31 -33.22 -4.33 0.55
C VAL A 31 -34.41 -4.84 1.35
N GLU A 32 -34.65 -6.15 1.29
CA GLU A 32 -35.77 -6.81 1.96
C GLU A 32 -35.59 -6.79 3.48
N ALA A 33 -36.60 -6.27 4.18
CA ALA A 33 -36.66 -6.25 5.64
C ALA A 33 -36.93 -7.65 6.19
N PRO A 34 -36.37 -8.02 7.35
CA PRO A 34 -36.73 -9.27 8.01
C PRO A 34 -38.17 -9.20 8.52
N PRO A 35 -38.87 -10.34 8.65
CA PRO A 35 -40.23 -10.37 9.16
C PRO A 35 -40.27 -9.87 10.61
N ALA A 36 -41.35 -9.18 10.95
CA ALA A 36 -41.63 -8.75 12.31
C ALA A 36 -41.67 -9.95 13.26
N THR A 37 -41.00 -9.85 14.41
CA THR A 37 -40.99 -10.92 15.43
C THR A 37 -41.52 -10.41 16.76
N THR A 38 -41.99 -11.37 17.57
CA THR A 38 -42.44 -11.14 18.95
C THR A 38 -41.35 -11.37 20.01
N GLY A 39 -40.09 -11.47 19.56
CA GLY A 39 -38.92 -11.76 20.40
C GLY A 39 -38.26 -10.49 20.94
N GLN A 40 -37.32 -10.67 21.88
CA GLN A 40 -36.51 -9.57 22.45
C GLN A 40 -35.40 -9.08 21.50
N TYR A 41 -35.21 -9.74 20.36
CA TYR A 41 -34.21 -9.38 19.38
C TYR A 41 -34.69 -9.73 17.97
N VAL A 42 -34.25 -8.93 17.00
CA VAL A 42 -34.46 -9.15 15.57
C VAL A 42 -33.09 -9.25 14.89
N VAL A 43 -32.88 -10.33 14.15
CA VAL A 43 -31.66 -10.52 13.36
C VAL A 43 -31.95 -10.15 11.91
N TRP A 44 -31.18 -9.21 11.38
CA TRP A 44 -31.23 -8.84 9.97
C TRP A 44 -29.99 -9.35 9.25
N SER A 45 -30.18 -10.24 8.28
CA SER A 45 -29.10 -10.83 7.50
C SER A 45 -29.34 -10.62 6.02
N VAL A 46 -28.36 -10.01 5.36
CA VAL A 46 -28.40 -9.75 3.93
C VAL A 46 -27.27 -10.53 3.25
N PRO A 47 -27.53 -11.27 2.16
CA PRO A 47 -26.50 -12.06 1.49
C PRO A 47 -25.41 -11.18 0.87
N SER A 48 -25.78 -10.03 0.31
CA SER A 48 -24.87 -9.04 -0.27
C SER A 48 -25.41 -7.63 -0.09
N MET A 49 -24.53 -6.71 0.29
CA MET A 49 -24.87 -5.30 0.49
C MET A 49 -24.51 -4.49 -0.75
N THR A 50 -25.51 -3.94 -1.44
CA THR A 50 -25.30 -3.12 -2.65
C THR A 50 -25.61 -1.63 -2.44
N GLU A 51 -26.28 -1.29 -1.34
CA GLU A 51 -26.65 0.08 -1.00
C GLU A 51 -25.61 0.73 -0.07
N TRP A 52 -24.77 1.60 -0.63
CA TRP A 52 -23.67 2.26 0.09
C TRP A 52 -24.13 3.36 1.05
N SER A 53 -25.35 3.86 0.87
CA SER A 53 -25.87 5.01 1.61
C SER A 53 -26.94 4.66 2.65
N ILE A 54 -27.05 3.38 3.00
CA ILE A 54 -28.08 2.88 3.91
C ILE A 54 -28.08 3.59 5.26
N LYS A 55 -29.28 3.87 5.76
CA LYS A 55 -29.54 4.36 7.12
C LYS A 55 -30.60 3.47 7.74
N PRO A 56 -30.21 2.29 8.26
CA PRO A 56 -31.17 1.37 8.83
C PRO A 56 -31.66 1.93 10.16
N ALA A 57 -32.96 1.82 10.40
CA ALA A 57 -33.59 2.14 11.68
C ALA A 57 -34.37 0.92 12.14
N CYS A 58 -34.17 0.52 13.39
CA CYS A 58 -34.96 -0.53 14.04
C CYS A 58 -36.15 0.13 14.73
N TYR A 59 -37.35 -0.43 14.59
CA TYR A 59 -38.50 0.00 15.38
C TYR A 59 -39.06 -1.13 16.24
N ALA A 60 -39.48 -0.78 17.44
CA ALA A 60 -40.20 -1.64 18.36
C ALA A 60 -41.53 -0.99 18.77
N LEU A 61 -42.62 -1.75 18.70
CA LEU A 61 -43.94 -1.34 19.18
C LEU A 61 -44.23 -2.08 20.49
N SER A 62 -44.48 -1.32 21.54
CA SER A 62 -45.00 -1.81 22.81
C SER A 62 -46.45 -1.35 22.98
N GLU A 63 -47.35 -2.26 23.40
CA GLU A 63 -48.76 -1.94 23.65
C GLU A 63 -48.94 -0.89 24.76
N GLU A 64 -47.95 -0.73 25.64
CA GLU A 64 -48.00 0.16 26.81
C GLU A 64 -47.09 1.40 26.66
N GLY A 65 -46.01 1.28 25.87
CA GLY A 65 -44.95 2.30 25.75
C GLY A 65 -44.94 3.10 24.44
N GLY A 66 -45.79 2.76 23.48
CA GLY A 66 -45.80 3.39 22.15
C GLY A 66 -44.69 2.87 21.23
N GLN A 67 -44.41 3.61 20.17
CA GLN A 67 -43.39 3.28 19.17
C GLN A 67 -42.03 3.81 19.60
N CYS A 68 -41.02 2.95 19.56
CA CYS A 68 -39.61 3.29 19.75
C CYS A 68 -38.86 3.09 18.42
N ASP A 69 -38.02 4.06 18.05
CA ASP A 69 -37.13 4.00 16.91
C ASP A 69 -35.67 4.16 17.35
N ILE A 70 -34.78 3.35 16.76
CA ILE A 70 -33.34 3.39 16.98
C ILE A 70 -32.65 3.44 15.62
N ASP A 71 -32.00 4.57 15.34
CA ASP A 71 -31.14 4.71 14.17
C ASP A 71 -29.83 3.93 14.37
N LEU A 72 -29.50 3.07 13.40
CA LEU A 72 -28.29 2.27 13.41
C LEU A 72 -27.23 2.91 12.51
N VAL A 73 -26.00 3.02 13.03
CA VAL A 73 -24.85 3.52 12.27
C VAL A 73 -24.14 2.34 11.60
N VAL A 74 -24.52 2.05 10.35
CA VAL A 74 -23.90 0.99 9.55
C VAL A 74 -22.96 1.58 8.50
N THR A 75 -21.74 1.07 8.42
CA THR A 75 -20.77 1.42 7.37
C THR A 75 -20.62 0.26 6.39
N VAL A 76 -21.05 0.46 5.14
CA VAL A 76 -20.75 -0.47 4.04
C VAL A 76 -19.35 -0.14 3.52
N TYR A 77 -18.49 -1.15 3.40
CA TYR A 77 -17.10 -0.96 3.03
C TYR A 77 -16.64 -1.96 1.96
N GLN A 78 -15.66 -1.52 1.17
CA GLN A 78 -14.94 -2.34 0.21
C GLN A 78 -13.43 -2.17 0.43
N PRO A 79 -12.74 -3.26 0.79
CA PRO A 79 -11.28 -3.33 0.75
C PRO A 79 -10.71 -2.91 -0.62
N PRO A 80 -9.53 -2.27 -0.68
CA PRO A 80 -8.88 -1.99 -1.96
C PRO A 80 -8.65 -3.28 -2.73
N GLU A 81 -8.90 -3.25 -4.05
CA GLU A 81 -8.68 -4.39 -4.93
C GLU A 81 -7.23 -4.51 -5.38
N ARG A 82 -6.59 -3.35 -5.60
CA ARG A 82 -5.22 -3.27 -6.09
C ARG A 82 -4.56 -1.99 -5.61
N VAL A 83 -3.25 -2.09 -5.35
CA VAL A 83 -2.38 -0.93 -5.12
C VAL A 83 -1.28 -0.97 -6.16
N SER A 84 -0.95 0.19 -6.73
CA SER A 84 0.20 0.34 -7.63
C SER A 84 1.07 1.48 -7.17
N LEU A 85 2.39 1.33 -7.32
CA LEU A 85 3.39 2.34 -6.98
C LEU A 85 4.25 2.64 -8.21
N SER A 86 4.45 3.92 -8.50
CA SER A 86 5.23 4.37 -9.65
C SER A 86 5.94 5.70 -9.34
N LEU A 87 7.04 5.99 -10.04
CA LEU A 87 7.58 7.36 -10.10
C LEU A 87 6.92 8.15 -11.22
N VAL A 88 6.53 9.37 -10.92
CA VAL A 88 5.90 10.27 -11.89
C VAL A 88 6.97 10.82 -12.84
N ASN A 89 6.75 10.67 -14.15
CA ASN A 89 7.58 11.24 -15.22
C ASN A 89 9.08 10.91 -15.14
N HIS A 90 9.46 9.82 -14.47
CA HIS A 90 10.86 9.41 -14.35
C HIS A 90 11.04 7.95 -14.77
N THR A 91 12.11 7.70 -15.49
CA THR A 91 12.51 6.36 -15.92
C THR A 91 14.03 6.28 -15.81
N GLY A 92 14.53 5.33 -15.02
CA GLY A 92 15.96 5.14 -14.77
C GLY A 92 16.35 5.38 -13.30
N PRO A 93 17.66 5.42 -13.00
CA PRO A 93 18.16 5.57 -11.64
C PRO A 93 17.81 6.94 -11.06
N LEU A 94 17.66 7.02 -9.75
CA LEU A 94 17.43 8.28 -9.04
C LEU A 94 18.76 8.98 -8.81
N LEU A 95 18.78 10.31 -8.86
CA LEU A 95 19.97 11.10 -8.57
C LEU A 95 19.94 11.60 -7.14
N GLU A 96 21.06 11.46 -6.45
CA GLU A 96 21.21 11.94 -5.07
C GLU A 96 20.87 13.44 -4.96
N GLY A 97 20.01 13.79 -4.00
CA GLY A 97 19.62 15.17 -3.70
C GLY A 97 18.59 15.79 -4.66
N GLU A 98 18.29 15.14 -5.78
CA GLU A 98 17.24 15.58 -6.70
C GLU A 98 15.84 15.30 -6.11
N ARG A 99 14.81 15.97 -6.64
CA ARG A 99 13.43 15.78 -6.19
C ARG A 99 12.68 14.86 -7.15
N TYR A 100 12.06 13.82 -6.60
CA TYR A 100 11.18 12.89 -7.33
C TYR A 100 9.82 12.80 -6.64
N THR A 101 8.80 12.39 -7.39
CA THR A 101 7.45 12.20 -6.84
C THR A 101 7.05 10.74 -6.99
N LEU A 102 6.84 10.08 -5.85
CA LEU A 102 6.20 8.77 -5.77
C LEU A 102 4.69 8.95 -5.92
N GLN A 103 4.06 8.09 -6.71
CA GLN A 103 2.62 8.02 -6.90
C GLN A 103 2.12 6.63 -6.54
N CYS A 104 1.25 6.57 -5.54
CA CYS A 104 0.56 5.37 -5.12
C CYS A 104 -0.93 5.46 -5.49
N THR A 105 -1.41 4.52 -6.29
CA THR A 105 -2.81 4.45 -6.74
C THR A 105 -3.50 3.29 -6.05
N VAL A 106 -4.56 3.58 -5.31
CA VAL A 106 -5.40 2.61 -4.61
C VAL A 106 -6.72 2.46 -5.37
N HIS A 107 -7.00 1.27 -5.87
CA HIS A 107 -8.15 1.00 -6.74
C HIS A 107 -9.35 0.45 -5.98
N ASN A 108 -10.53 0.94 -6.36
CA ASN A 108 -11.85 0.43 -5.96
C ASN A 108 -12.03 0.25 -4.45
N VAL A 109 -11.86 1.31 -3.68
CA VAL A 109 -11.90 1.29 -2.21
C VAL A 109 -12.99 2.21 -1.65
N ALA A 110 -13.68 1.75 -0.60
CA ALA A 110 -14.68 2.53 0.13
C ALA A 110 -14.79 2.12 1.60
N PRO A 111 -15.20 3.03 2.51
CA PRO A 111 -15.32 4.47 2.28
C PRO A 111 -13.93 5.11 2.28
N VAL A 112 -13.68 5.98 1.31
CA VAL A 112 -12.34 6.54 1.12
C VAL A 112 -11.95 7.54 2.22
N GLU A 113 -12.91 8.08 2.97
CA GLU A 113 -12.65 8.92 4.15
C GLU A 113 -11.83 8.19 5.23
N LYS A 114 -12.00 6.86 5.31
CA LYS A 114 -11.33 5.98 6.27
C LYS A 114 -10.03 5.39 5.71
N LEU A 115 -9.64 5.77 4.49
CA LEU A 115 -8.42 5.31 3.83
C LEU A 115 -7.20 6.14 4.24
N ALA A 116 -6.14 5.44 4.63
CA ALA A 116 -4.81 5.99 4.84
C ALA A 116 -3.77 5.24 4.00
N VAL A 117 -2.77 5.95 3.50
CA VAL A 117 -1.65 5.37 2.77
C VAL A 117 -0.35 5.73 3.50
N THR A 118 0.54 4.76 3.69
CA THR A 118 1.86 4.97 4.30
C THR A 118 2.95 4.63 3.29
N PHE A 119 3.84 5.58 3.03
CA PHE A 119 5.02 5.40 2.20
C PHE A 119 6.22 4.99 3.05
N TYR A 120 7.06 4.12 2.52
CA TYR A 120 8.27 3.61 3.15
C TYR A 120 9.47 3.74 2.19
N SER A 121 10.67 3.96 2.74
CA SER A 121 11.96 3.71 2.09
C SER A 121 12.67 2.61 2.90
N GLY A 122 12.87 1.46 2.29
CA GLY A 122 13.29 0.24 2.98
C GLY A 122 12.35 -0.08 4.15
N GLY A 123 12.90 -0.14 5.36
CA GLY A 123 12.14 -0.38 6.59
C GLY A 123 11.54 0.88 7.24
N ARG A 124 11.89 2.09 6.76
CA ARG A 124 11.55 3.36 7.43
C ARG A 124 10.29 3.98 6.84
N ALA A 125 9.32 4.31 7.68
CA ALA A 125 8.14 5.08 7.27
C ALA A 125 8.55 6.53 6.94
N LEU A 126 8.16 6.99 5.74
CA LEU A 126 8.42 8.34 5.25
C LEU A 126 7.29 9.29 5.61
N ALA A 127 6.06 8.91 5.25
CA ALA A 127 4.87 9.71 5.50
C ALA A 127 3.61 8.84 5.51
N ARG A 128 2.62 9.24 6.32
CA ARG A 128 1.25 8.70 6.29
C ARG A 128 0.30 9.78 5.77
N LEU A 129 -0.35 9.52 4.65
CA LEU A 129 -1.31 10.40 4.01
C LEU A 129 -2.74 9.87 4.21
N ARG A 130 -3.71 10.78 4.27
CA ARG A 130 -5.14 10.47 4.38
C ARG A 130 -5.87 11.07 3.19
N SER A 131 -6.97 10.44 2.78
CA SER A 131 -7.77 10.87 1.62
C SER A 131 -8.37 12.28 1.76
N GLY A 132 -8.51 12.78 2.99
CA GLY A 132 -9.17 14.04 3.30
C GLY A 132 -10.69 13.88 3.42
N ASN A 133 -11.41 15.00 3.43
CA ASN A 133 -12.86 15.00 3.48
C ASN A 133 -13.41 14.61 2.10
N ASN A 134 -13.91 13.39 1.96
CA ASN A 134 -14.57 12.93 0.75
C ASN A 134 -15.94 12.38 1.13
N THR A 135 -16.98 12.89 0.48
CA THR A 135 -18.37 12.50 0.73
C THR A 135 -18.81 11.28 -0.10
N GLU A 136 -17.95 10.81 -1.01
CA GLU A 136 -18.25 9.65 -1.84
C GLU A 136 -18.29 8.37 -0.99
N LYS A 137 -19.46 7.75 -0.97
CA LYS A 137 -19.71 6.50 -0.22
C LYS A 137 -19.42 5.27 -1.07
N THR A 138 -19.44 5.42 -2.40
CA THR A 138 -19.19 4.33 -3.34
C THR A 138 -17.68 4.05 -3.50
N PRO A 139 -17.31 2.86 -3.97
CA PRO A 139 -15.92 2.50 -4.27
C PRO A 139 -15.29 3.44 -5.29
N VAL A 140 -14.12 3.99 -4.95
CA VAL A 140 -13.38 4.91 -5.82
C VAL A 140 -11.91 4.51 -5.96
N THR A 141 -11.31 4.94 -7.07
CA THR A 141 -9.85 4.92 -7.21
C THR A 141 -9.27 6.23 -6.69
N LYS A 142 -8.33 6.16 -5.75
CA LYS A 142 -7.69 7.32 -5.12
C LYS A 142 -6.18 7.29 -5.34
N VAL A 143 -5.62 8.45 -5.65
CA VAL A 143 -4.18 8.64 -5.89
C VAL A 143 -3.57 9.43 -4.74
N PHE A 144 -2.41 8.98 -4.27
CA PHE A 144 -1.60 9.62 -3.23
C PHE A 144 -0.20 9.87 -3.78
N THR A 145 0.32 11.08 -3.60
CA THR A 145 1.67 11.45 -4.04
C THR A 145 2.56 11.87 -2.88
N LEU A 146 3.85 11.54 -2.96
CA LEU A 146 4.86 11.96 -2.00
C LEU A 146 6.13 12.40 -2.72
N ASP A 147 6.57 13.62 -2.43
CA ASP A 147 7.88 14.11 -2.86
C ASP A 147 8.98 13.51 -2.00
N ILE A 148 10.02 13.01 -2.65
CA ILE A 148 11.21 12.43 -2.03
C ILE A 148 12.47 13.08 -2.60
N SER A 149 13.53 13.11 -1.78
CA SER A 149 14.88 13.41 -2.21
C SER A 149 15.81 12.30 -1.74
N PRO A 150 16.16 11.35 -2.63
CA PRO A 150 16.94 10.17 -2.25
C PRO A 150 18.36 10.57 -1.87
N GLY A 151 18.87 9.95 -0.81
CA GLY A 151 20.27 10.08 -0.40
C GLY A 151 21.07 8.83 -0.73
N LYS A 152 22.39 8.89 -0.55
CA LYS A 152 23.26 7.70 -0.65
C LYS A 152 22.80 6.49 0.18
N ALA A 153 22.17 6.73 1.34
CA ALA A 153 21.70 5.66 2.22
C ALA A 153 20.46 4.92 1.69
N ASP A 154 19.78 5.49 0.67
CA ASP A 154 18.62 4.87 0.03
C ASP A 154 19.03 4.02 -1.20
N ASP A 155 20.34 3.92 -1.53
CA ASP A 155 20.81 3.08 -2.63
C ASP A 155 20.58 1.58 -2.33
N GLY A 156 19.88 0.89 -3.23
CA GLY A 156 19.42 -0.48 -3.03
C GLY A 156 18.23 -0.62 -2.07
N ALA A 157 17.65 0.48 -1.57
CA ALA A 157 16.45 0.44 -0.76
C ALA A 157 15.20 0.24 -1.63
N GLU A 158 14.22 -0.47 -1.06
CA GLU A 158 12.92 -0.69 -1.68
C GLU A 158 11.94 0.40 -1.23
N TYR A 159 11.38 1.18 -2.15
CA TYR A 159 10.24 2.04 -1.81
C TYR A 159 8.97 1.21 -1.80
N ARG A 160 8.14 1.43 -0.79
CA ARG A 160 6.89 0.68 -0.61
C ARG A 160 5.74 1.60 -0.24
N CYS A 161 4.59 1.39 -0.86
CA CYS A 161 3.34 2.02 -0.48
C CYS A 161 2.43 1.00 0.18
N GLU A 162 1.84 1.34 1.32
CA GLU A 162 0.89 0.50 2.04
C GLU A 162 -0.44 1.22 2.22
N ALA A 163 -1.51 0.70 1.61
CA ALA A 163 -2.86 1.24 1.77
C ALA A 163 -3.57 0.54 2.94
N ARG A 164 -4.24 1.30 3.81
CA ARG A 164 -4.98 0.78 4.98
C ARG A 164 -6.34 1.44 5.07
N LEU A 165 -7.39 0.63 5.09
CA LEU A 165 -8.76 1.06 5.38
C LEU A 165 -9.02 0.87 6.89
N ASP A 166 -9.22 1.97 7.61
CA ASP A 166 -9.33 1.99 9.08
C ASP A 166 -10.78 2.22 9.51
N LEU A 167 -11.51 1.14 9.81
CA LEU A 167 -12.95 1.19 10.09
C LEU A 167 -13.29 1.64 11.52
N GLY A 168 -12.32 1.67 12.44
CA GLY A 168 -12.49 1.93 13.87
C GLY A 168 -12.55 0.65 14.72
N PRO A 169 -12.65 0.79 16.06
CA PRO A 169 -12.67 -0.33 17.00
C PRO A 169 -13.92 -1.23 16.86
N GLU A 170 -15.02 -0.68 16.35
CA GLU A 170 -16.27 -1.40 16.03
C GLU A 170 -16.21 -2.13 14.68
N GLY A 171 -15.05 -2.17 14.04
CA GLY A 171 -14.83 -2.95 12.83
C GLY A 171 -14.89 -4.46 13.12
N PRO A 172 -15.13 -5.31 12.10
CA PRO A 172 -15.19 -6.76 12.30
C PRO A 172 -13.89 -7.28 12.92
N GLU A 173 -14.02 -7.96 14.06
CA GLU A 173 -12.90 -8.36 14.92
C GLU A 173 -11.95 -9.36 14.22
N HIS A 174 -12.44 -10.16 13.25
CA HIS A 174 -11.65 -11.15 12.50
C HIS A 174 -12.28 -11.49 11.12
N PRO A 175 -11.50 -11.77 10.05
CA PRO A 175 -10.03 -11.75 9.93
C PRO A 175 -9.49 -10.31 9.95
N PRO A 176 -8.17 -10.07 10.04
CA PRO A 176 -7.66 -8.71 10.13
C PRO A 176 -7.91 -8.00 8.80
N VAL A 177 -9.00 -7.25 8.67
CA VAL A 177 -9.28 -6.44 7.47
C VAL A 177 -8.62 -5.06 7.61
N VAL A 178 -7.36 -5.04 8.06
CA VAL A 178 -6.43 -4.14 7.39
C VAL A 178 -6.18 -4.82 6.06
N ALA A 179 -7.01 -4.54 5.06
CA ALA A 179 -6.70 -4.90 3.68
C ALA A 179 -5.50 -4.05 3.24
N SER A 180 -4.35 -4.45 3.76
CA SER A 180 -3.04 -3.90 3.52
C SER A 180 -2.57 -4.51 2.22
N LEU A 181 -2.87 -3.81 1.14
CA LEU A 181 -2.19 -4.04 -0.11
C LEU A 181 -0.95 -3.16 -0.12
N ARG A 182 0.16 -3.82 -0.44
CA ARG A 182 1.46 -3.19 -0.53
C ARG A 182 2.05 -3.46 -1.90
N GLU A 183 2.62 -2.41 -2.47
CA GLU A 183 3.38 -2.49 -3.70
C GLU A 183 4.74 -1.87 -3.49
N SER A 184 5.75 -2.41 -4.16
CA SER A 184 7.12 -1.95 -4.02
C SER A 184 7.83 -1.74 -5.35
N LEU A 185 8.82 -0.86 -5.32
CA LEU A 185 9.75 -0.64 -6.41
C LEU A 185 11.19 -0.60 -5.88
N ASN A 186 12.09 -1.19 -6.65
CA ASN A 186 13.51 -1.20 -6.32
C ASN A 186 14.14 0.13 -6.77
N CYS A 187 15.02 0.70 -5.95
CA CYS A 187 15.71 1.93 -6.29
C CYS A 187 17.22 1.77 -6.41
N GLU A 188 17.74 2.30 -7.51
CA GLU A 188 19.16 2.53 -7.75
C GLU A 188 19.41 4.03 -7.66
N VAL A 189 20.29 4.45 -6.74
CA VAL A 189 20.62 5.87 -6.54
C VAL A 189 22.01 6.15 -7.10
N ALA A 190 22.09 6.94 -8.16
CA ALA A 190 23.32 7.40 -8.73
C ALA A 190 23.78 8.74 -8.10
N GLY A 191 25.09 8.89 -7.94
CA GLY A 191 25.67 10.14 -7.43
C GLY A 191 25.40 11.33 -8.35
N ASN A 192 25.19 12.50 -7.75
CA ASN A 192 24.99 13.77 -8.45
C ASN A 192 26.12 14.77 -8.11
N PRO A 193 26.94 15.22 -9.08
CA PRO A 193 26.96 14.81 -10.47
C PRO A 193 27.49 13.38 -10.61
N GLN A 194 27.11 12.72 -11.71
CA GLN A 194 27.62 11.38 -12.02
C GLN A 194 29.16 11.39 -12.01
N PRO A 195 29.79 10.42 -11.32
CA PRO A 195 31.23 10.36 -11.26
C PRO A 195 31.81 10.02 -12.63
N VAL A 196 32.89 10.69 -13.01
CA VAL A 196 33.64 10.34 -14.22
C VAL A 196 34.51 9.13 -13.90
N VAL A 197 34.30 8.04 -14.64
CA VAL A 197 35.08 6.80 -14.52
C VAL A 197 36.02 6.67 -15.71
N THR A 198 37.32 6.58 -15.42
CA THR A 198 38.37 6.41 -16.42
C THR A 198 39.17 5.16 -16.09
N TRP A 199 39.32 4.27 -17.07
CA TRP A 199 40.12 3.06 -16.92
C TRP A 199 41.55 3.31 -17.37
N TYR A 200 42.50 2.86 -16.56
CA TYR A 200 43.93 2.90 -16.87
C TYR A 200 44.49 1.49 -16.89
N ARG A 201 45.37 1.24 -17.87
CA ARG A 201 46.24 0.06 -17.91
C ARG A 201 47.67 0.55 -18.14
N ASP A 202 48.59 0.14 -17.28
CA ASP A 202 50.00 0.56 -17.34
C ASP A 202 50.20 2.09 -17.43
N GLY A 203 49.30 2.86 -16.80
CA GLY A 203 49.33 4.33 -16.80
C GLY A 203 48.67 5.00 -18.00
N GLN A 204 48.15 4.25 -18.97
CA GLN A 204 47.49 4.78 -20.17
C GLN A 204 45.97 4.58 -20.11
N VAL A 205 45.19 5.57 -20.59
CA VAL A 205 43.72 5.48 -20.63
C VAL A 205 43.31 4.43 -21.66
N VAL A 206 42.44 3.49 -21.24
CA VAL A 206 41.97 2.39 -22.08
C VAL A 206 40.45 2.34 -22.11
N ALA A 207 39.88 1.92 -23.24
CA ALA A 207 38.47 1.58 -23.36
C ALA A 207 38.31 0.06 -23.19
N LEU A 208 37.34 -0.37 -22.37
CA LEU A 208 37.05 -1.79 -22.22
C LEU A 208 36.29 -2.31 -23.44
N PRO A 209 36.75 -3.40 -24.08
CA PRO A 209 36.07 -3.96 -25.26
C PRO A 209 34.79 -4.70 -24.86
N ALA A 210 33.80 -4.72 -25.76
CA ALA A 210 32.55 -5.47 -25.56
C ALA A 210 32.75 -7.00 -25.57
N ARG A 211 33.85 -7.48 -26.17
CA ARG A 211 34.31 -8.87 -26.11
C ARG A 211 35.75 -8.90 -25.62
N SER A 212 35.95 -9.55 -24.50
CA SER A 212 37.27 -9.79 -23.93
C SER A 212 37.91 -11.02 -24.56
N ASP A 213 39.20 -11.21 -24.29
CA ASP A 213 39.97 -12.41 -24.60
C ASP A 213 41.16 -12.42 -23.60
N ARG A 214 41.97 -13.48 -23.60
CA ARG A 214 43.07 -13.63 -22.64
C ARG A 214 44.06 -12.45 -22.63
N LYS A 215 44.20 -11.68 -23.72
CA LYS A 215 45.12 -10.52 -23.78
C LYS A 215 44.57 -9.30 -23.03
N HIS A 216 43.27 -9.28 -22.77
CA HIS A 216 42.60 -8.26 -21.97
C HIS A 216 42.70 -8.52 -20.46
N ALA A 217 43.22 -9.68 -20.03
CA ALA A 217 43.52 -9.95 -18.63
C ALA A 217 44.68 -9.07 -18.12
N GLY A 218 44.66 -8.78 -16.82
CA GLY A 218 45.72 -8.02 -16.15
C GLY A 218 45.19 -7.01 -15.13
N LYS A 219 46.09 -6.15 -14.66
CA LYS A 219 45.83 -5.16 -13.63
C LYS A 219 45.35 -3.84 -14.24
N TYR A 220 44.15 -3.41 -13.85
CA TYR A 220 43.55 -2.15 -14.28
C TYR A 220 43.38 -1.20 -13.10
N THR A 221 43.67 0.07 -13.31
CA THR A 221 43.39 1.12 -12.33
C THR A 221 42.14 1.88 -12.76
N ILE A 222 41.10 1.83 -11.94
CA ILE A 222 39.88 2.62 -12.09
C ILE A 222 40.13 3.96 -11.41
N TRP A 223 40.14 5.05 -12.17
CA TRP A 223 40.16 6.42 -11.65
C TRP A 223 38.73 6.96 -11.65
N THR A 224 38.28 7.43 -10.50
CA THR A 224 36.94 8.00 -10.31
C THR A 224 37.05 9.41 -9.80
N LYS A 225 36.38 10.34 -10.47
CA LYS A 225 36.28 11.74 -10.03
C LYS A 225 34.83 12.12 -9.81
N GLY A 226 34.51 12.46 -8.56
CA GLY A 226 33.21 13.00 -8.16
C GLY A 226 33.36 14.36 -7.46
N LEU A 227 32.25 14.88 -6.92
CA LEU A 227 32.22 16.14 -6.16
C LEU A 227 33.11 16.12 -4.92
N LEU A 228 33.19 14.98 -4.23
CA LEU A 228 33.91 14.82 -2.97
C LEU A 228 35.41 14.53 -3.14
N GLY A 229 35.90 14.48 -4.38
CA GLY A 229 37.31 14.26 -4.69
C GLY A 229 37.55 13.13 -5.69
N GLN A 230 38.78 12.65 -5.68
CA GLN A 230 39.29 11.66 -6.63
C GLN A 230 39.65 10.39 -5.86
N LYS A 231 39.23 9.23 -6.37
CA LYS A 231 39.63 7.93 -5.84
C LYS A 231 40.10 7.02 -6.95
N ASN A 232 41.15 6.24 -6.65
CA ASN A 232 41.69 5.25 -7.56
C ASN A 232 41.56 3.88 -6.91
N PHE A 233 41.02 2.92 -7.64
CA PHE A 233 40.94 1.52 -7.23
C PHE A 233 41.72 0.69 -8.22
N THR A 234 42.38 -0.37 -7.76
CA THR A 234 43.03 -1.31 -8.66
C THR A 234 42.25 -2.62 -8.68
N VAL A 235 41.89 -3.07 -9.87
CA VAL A 235 41.16 -4.32 -10.09
C VAL A 235 42.03 -5.23 -10.92
N GLU A 236 42.14 -6.48 -10.49
CA GLU A 236 42.75 -7.54 -11.27
C GLU A 236 41.66 -8.24 -12.07
N VAL A 237 41.84 -8.26 -13.39
CA VAL A 237 40.87 -8.79 -14.34
C VAL A 237 41.38 -10.12 -14.86
N GLU A 238 40.62 -11.17 -14.58
CA GLU A 238 40.82 -12.50 -15.14
C GLU A 238 39.77 -12.78 -16.22
N VAL A 239 40.19 -13.40 -17.33
CA VAL A 239 39.29 -13.82 -18.42
C VAL A 239 39.24 -15.34 -18.43
N LEU A 240 38.08 -15.90 -18.10
CA LEU A 240 37.84 -17.33 -18.09
C LEU A 240 37.31 -17.81 -19.45
N ASP A 241 37.90 -18.89 -19.97
CA ASP A 241 37.38 -19.56 -21.16
C ASP A 241 36.28 -20.53 -20.73
N ASN A 242 35.02 -20.22 -21.07
CA ASN A 242 33.93 -21.17 -20.89
C ASN A 242 33.99 -22.19 -22.04
N SER A 243 34.76 -23.28 -21.86
CA SER A 243 34.77 -24.41 -22.79
C SER A 243 33.51 -25.26 -22.58
N GLY A 244 32.37 -24.76 -23.07
CA GLY A 244 31.09 -25.45 -22.93
C GLY A 244 29.91 -24.54 -23.25
N ASP A 245 29.69 -24.34 -24.55
CA ASP A 245 28.46 -23.83 -25.17
C ASP A 245 28.04 -22.36 -24.93
N VAL A 246 27.81 -21.65 -26.03
CA VAL A 246 27.36 -20.24 -26.18
C VAL A 246 28.22 -19.13 -25.51
N SER A 247 29.22 -18.66 -26.28
CA SER A 247 29.87 -17.32 -26.29
C SER A 247 29.32 -16.25 -25.31
N SER A 248 29.56 -16.39 -24.01
CA SER A 248 29.48 -15.31 -23.02
C SER A 248 30.69 -15.41 -22.10
N GLN A 249 31.74 -14.64 -22.40
CA GLN A 249 32.90 -14.53 -21.51
C GLN A 249 32.55 -13.53 -20.40
N PHE A 250 32.63 -13.95 -19.15
CA PHE A 250 32.35 -13.10 -18.00
C PHE A 250 33.66 -12.51 -17.47
N LEU A 251 33.66 -11.21 -17.18
CA LEU A 251 34.73 -10.52 -16.46
C LEU A 251 34.44 -10.66 -14.96
N LEU A 252 35.33 -11.34 -14.22
CA LEU A 252 35.29 -11.33 -12.76
C LEU A 252 36.20 -10.21 -12.26
N CYS A 253 35.62 -9.25 -11.56
CA CYS A 253 36.35 -8.17 -10.90
C CYS A 253 36.50 -8.51 -9.42
N PHE A 254 37.74 -8.71 -8.97
CA PHE A 254 38.05 -8.86 -7.55
C PHE A 254 38.49 -7.50 -6.99
N CYS A 255 37.76 -6.98 -6.00
CA CYS A 255 38.15 -5.77 -5.29
C CYS A 255 38.98 -6.16 -4.07
N GLY A 256 40.30 -5.94 -4.11
CA GLY A 256 41.17 -6.09 -2.94
C GLY A 256 40.96 -4.92 -1.96
N THR A 257 40.72 -5.25 -0.69
CA THR A 257 40.62 -4.31 0.45
C THR A 257 41.93 -3.58 0.72
#